data_AF-X0QRJ6-F1
#
_entry.id   AF-X0QRJ6-F1
#
_cell.length_a   1.000
_cell.length_b   1.000
_cell.length_c   1.000
_cell.angle_alpha   90.00
_cell.angle_beta   90.00
_cell.angle_gamma   90.00
#
_symmetry.space_group_name_H-M   'P 1'
#
loop_
_entity.id
_entity.type
_entity.pdbx_description
1 polymer ?
#
loop_
_entity_poly.entity_id
_entity_poly.type
_entity_poly.pdbx_seq_one_letter_code
_entity_poly.pdbx_strand_id
1 'polypeptide(L)'
;MRVFLKFKWGLVKQYLKYCSCVCTHKSFEISPFQIPIDVINTLRNTDRIIFMTATMADDSILFSHFNVEDYSKDNVIQPKNCNDIGERLILIPKAIDPNVDEDSIRKFCKEKSESINVVVIVPSYEKAKLWADYSDLILDSENIDDGVESLKNGHIGLAILVNRYDGIDLPDEACRLLVIDGVPPITRYIDKVENDYLGAYSSSRLIQKIEQGMGRGVRSNLDYCAVILMDSSLTDIIYNSNATESFSPATKAQYELSANVTEQIKEQNSSYEDAIGMCLNREDNWVEISKSILNDITSLNKEPSSKAKALRNIYNRSISGTNIELAVSEFQALINKTESIKERGYLKQILSTYLNVLNPTESQEIQLSAKNSNNLLLRPLQGISYSKVQLKDTNQSKRCIEYLRKYMEDTNGLVFFYDSLVKKP
;
A
#
# COMPACT_ATOMS: atom_id res chain seq x y z
N MET A 1 18.51 30.90 11.97
CA MET A 1 17.42 30.00 11.54
C MET A 1 17.60 28.68 12.30
N ARG A 2 16.82 28.41 13.34
CA ARG A 2 16.92 27.10 14.04
C ARG A 2 16.33 26.06 13.10
N VAL A 3 17.19 25.19 12.55
CA VAL A 3 16.75 24.00 11.82
C VAL A 3 16.10 23.09 12.86
N PHE A 4 14.78 23.12 12.95
CA PHE A 4 14.05 22.16 13.78
C PHE A 4 14.20 20.79 13.13
N LEU A 5 15.06 19.95 13.72
CA LEU A 5 15.10 18.53 13.39
C LEU A 5 13.75 17.94 13.76
N LYS A 6 13.00 17.46 12.77
CA LYS A 6 11.67 16.84 12.97
C LYS A 6 11.72 15.46 13.65
N PHE A 7 12.92 14.95 13.98
CA PHE A 7 13.12 13.62 14.54
C PHE A 7 14.04 13.64 15.76
N LYS A 8 13.88 12.63 16.64
CA LYS A 8 14.76 12.42 17.80
C LYS A 8 16.16 12.03 17.30
N TRP A 9 17.06 13.02 17.15
CA TRP A 9 18.44 12.85 16.63
C TRP A 9 19.20 11.65 17.23
N GLY A 10 18.98 11.37 18.52
CA GLY A 10 19.58 10.22 19.21
C GLY A 10 19.33 8.86 18.53
N LEU A 11 18.23 8.70 17.79
CA LEU A 11 17.86 7.46 17.13
C LEU A 11 18.63 7.19 15.83
N VAL A 12 19.15 8.24 15.17
CA VAL A 12 19.74 8.12 13.81
C VAL A 12 21.22 8.46 13.79
N LYS A 13 21.73 9.28 14.73
CA LYS A 13 23.08 9.84 14.69
C LYS A 13 24.22 8.82 14.52
N GLN A 14 24.04 7.58 15.02
CA GLN A 14 25.06 6.53 14.95
C GLN A 14 25.05 5.77 13.61
N TYR A 15 23.97 5.92 12.82
CA TYR A 15 23.73 5.12 11.61
C TYR A 15 23.79 5.95 10.32
N LEU A 16 24.21 7.22 10.39
CA LEU A 16 24.19 8.14 9.24
C LEU A 16 24.92 7.60 8.00
N LYS A 17 26.04 6.89 8.20
CA LYS A 17 26.81 6.23 7.13
C LYS A 17 26.05 5.12 6.39
N TYR A 18 24.93 4.68 6.94
CA TYR A 18 24.05 3.64 6.41
C TYR A 18 22.66 4.17 6.05
N CYS A 19 22.49 5.50 6.01
CA CYS A 19 21.22 6.13 5.65
C CYS A 19 21.22 6.58 4.19
N SER A 20 20.05 6.52 3.57
CA SER A 20 19.76 7.25 2.35
C SER A 20 19.46 8.71 2.67
N CYS A 21 19.93 9.61 1.81
CA CYS A 21 19.67 11.03 1.90
C CYS A 21 18.89 11.50 0.66
N VAL A 22 17.72 12.11 0.87
CA VAL A 22 16.87 12.65 -0.20
C VAL A 22 16.75 14.15 -0.04
N CYS A 23 17.18 14.89 -1.06
CA CYS A 23 17.05 16.35 -1.10
C CYS A 23 15.85 16.74 -1.95
N THR A 24 15.00 17.61 -1.42
CA THR A 24 13.87 18.20 -2.14
C THR A 24 13.96 19.73 -2.05
N HIS A 25 13.15 20.43 -2.84
CA HIS A 25 13.06 21.89 -2.77
C HIS A 25 12.53 22.43 -1.43
N LYS A 26 11.87 21.59 -0.61
CA LYS A 26 11.27 21.97 0.69
C LYS A 26 12.04 21.45 1.90
N SER A 27 12.75 20.32 1.77
CA SER A 27 13.39 19.67 2.91
C SER A 27 14.47 18.66 2.49
N PHE A 28 15.32 18.33 3.44
CA PHE A 28 16.30 17.25 3.38
C PHE A 28 15.86 16.11 4.30
N GLU A 29 15.70 14.90 3.75
CA GLU A 29 15.31 13.69 4.49
C GLU A 29 16.51 12.75 4.64
N ILE A 30 16.75 12.29 5.87
CA ILE A 30 17.70 11.21 6.17
C ILE A 30 16.89 10.02 6.64
N SER A 31 16.98 8.91 5.90
CA SER A 31 16.19 7.71 6.13
C SER A 31 17.10 6.49 6.22
N PRO A 32 17.11 5.74 7.33
CA PRO A 32 17.82 4.47 7.38
C PRO A 32 17.10 3.43 6.51
N PHE A 33 17.84 2.48 5.94
CA PHE A 33 17.26 1.40 5.12
C PHE A 33 16.37 0.45 5.94
N GLN A 34 16.68 0.27 7.22
CA GLN A 34 15.90 -0.49 8.17
C GLN A 34 15.79 0.31 9.48
N ILE A 35 14.72 0.09 10.24
CA ILE A 35 14.56 0.77 11.53
C ILE A 35 15.65 0.27 12.50
N PRO A 36 16.49 1.15 13.08
CA PRO A 36 17.51 0.76 14.06
C PRO A 36 16.84 0.50 15.42
N ILE A 37 16.08 -0.59 15.52
CA ILE A 37 15.26 -0.91 16.69
C ILE A 37 16.10 -1.13 17.95
N ASP A 38 17.34 -1.60 17.79
CA ASP A 38 18.30 -1.88 18.88
C ASP A 38 18.69 -0.64 19.70
N VAL A 39 18.42 0.57 19.19
CA VAL A 39 18.61 1.82 19.96
C VAL A 39 17.64 1.91 21.13
N ILE A 40 16.51 1.21 21.04
CA ILE A 40 15.48 1.18 22.08
C ILE A 40 15.85 0.08 23.09
N ASN A 41 16.62 0.47 24.11
CA ASN A 41 17.13 -0.45 25.14
C ASN A 41 16.04 -1.31 25.82
N THR A 42 14.83 -0.78 25.99
CA THR A 42 13.73 -1.55 26.59
C THR A 42 13.34 -2.73 25.72
N LEU A 43 13.24 -2.56 24.40
CA LEU A 43 12.95 -3.67 23.49
C LEU A 43 14.08 -4.69 23.49
N ARG A 44 15.34 -4.24 23.57
CA ARG A 44 16.51 -5.12 23.59
C ARG A 44 16.62 -5.98 24.85
N ASN A 45 16.28 -5.41 26.01
CA ASN A 45 16.52 -6.04 27.31
C ASN A 45 15.27 -6.71 27.90
N THR A 46 14.17 -6.77 27.15
CA THR A 46 12.92 -7.38 27.63
C THR A 46 12.90 -8.87 27.28
N ASP A 47 12.66 -9.72 28.28
CA ASP A 47 12.63 -11.17 28.11
C ASP A 47 11.47 -11.65 27.22
N ARG A 48 10.34 -10.92 27.20
CA ARG A 48 9.15 -11.28 26.41
C ARG A 48 8.46 -10.06 25.81
N ILE A 49 8.31 -10.07 24.49
CA ILE A 49 7.57 -9.04 23.74
C ILE A 49 6.34 -9.69 23.13
N ILE A 50 5.17 -9.08 23.35
CA ILE A 50 3.90 -9.50 22.75
C ILE A 50 3.51 -8.47 21.70
N PHE A 51 3.47 -8.88 20.44
CA PHE A 51 2.94 -8.07 19.36
C PHE A 51 1.45 -8.37 19.18
N MET A 52 0.62 -7.34 19.30
CA MET A 52 -0.82 -7.44 19.06
C MET A 52 -1.20 -6.50 17.93
N THR A 53 -1.96 -6.99 16.96
CA THR A 53 -2.51 -6.20 15.88
C THR A 53 -3.91 -6.68 15.56
N ALA A 54 -4.79 -5.75 15.19
CA ALA A 54 -6.12 -6.07 14.70
C ALA A 54 -6.08 -6.64 13.27
N THR A 55 -5.04 -6.29 12.49
CA THR A 55 -4.86 -6.74 11.11
C THR A 55 -3.38 -6.94 10.82
N MET A 56 -2.97 -8.16 10.43
CA MET A 56 -1.63 -8.42 9.92
C MET A 56 -1.73 -9.06 8.54
N ALA A 57 -1.85 -8.22 7.51
CA ALA A 57 -1.87 -8.71 6.13
C ALA A 57 -0.51 -9.29 5.69
N ASP A 58 0.59 -8.86 6.34
CA ASP A 58 1.96 -9.25 6.03
C ASP A 58 2.85 -9.33 7.29
N ASP A 59 3.17 -10.56 7.68
CA ASP A 59 4.01 -10.86 8.84
C ASP A 59 5.49 -10.44 8.63
N SER A 60 5.88 -10.04 7.41
CA SER A 60 7.22 -9.50 7.10
C SER A 60 7.58 -8.25 7.91
N ILE A 61 6.59 -7.54 8.45
CA ILE A 61 6.79 -6.39 9.34
C ILE A 61 7.52 -6.82 10.63
N LEU A 62 7.27 -8.03 11.13
CA LEU A 62 7.96 -8.57 12.31
C LEU A 62 9.48 -8.63 12.10
N PHE A 63 9.92 -8.98 10.90
CA PHE A 63 11.34 -8.92 10.53
C PHE A 63 11.78 -7.48 10.26
N SER A 64 11.12 -6.82 9.31
CA SER A 64 11.58 -5.55 8.75
C SER A 64 11.42 -4.34 9.67
N HIS A 65 10.60 -4.38 10.71
CA HIS A 65 10.40 -3.27 11.64
C HIS A 65 10.81 -3.64 13.07
N PHE A 66 10.50 -4.87 13.50
CA PHE A 66 10.66 -5.30 14.89
C PHE A 66 11.84 -6.23 15.14
N ASN A 67 12.59 -6.61 14.10
CA ASN A 67 13.78 -7.45 14.20
C ASN A 67 13.54 -8.80 14.92
N VAL A 68 12.43 -9.46 14.64
CA VAL A 68 12.10 -10.78 15.22
C VAL A 68 12.94 -11.87 14.54
N GLU A 69 13.92 -12.45 15.22
CA GLU A 69 14.79 -13.48 14.60
C GLU A 69 14.11 -14.86 14.50
N ASP A 70 13.36 -15.23 15.54
CA ASP A 70 12.73 -16.55 15.73
C ASP A 70 11.20 -16.49 15.58
N TYR A 71 10.76 -16.15 14.36
CA TYR A 71 9.35 -16.33 14.00
C TYR A 71 9.05 -17.82 13.78
N SER A 72 8.09 -18.34 14.54
CA SER A 72 7.41 -19.63 14.28
C SER A 72 5.92 -19.40 14.26
N LYS A 73 5.22 -20.08 13.34
CA LYS A 73 3.75 -20.09 13.32
C LYS A 73 3.15 -20.63 14.62
N ASP A 74 3.85 -21.52 15.30
CA ASP A 74 3.41 -22.08 16.58
C ASP A 74 3.32 -21.01 17.68
N ASN A 75 4.01 -19.88 17.51
CA ASN A 75 3.99 -18.74 18.43
C ASN A 75 2.90 -17.72 18.06
N VAL A 76 2.18 -17.90 16.95
CA VAL A 76 1.12 -17.00 16.50
C VAL A 76 -0.21 -17.46 17.06
N ILE A 77 -0.82 -16.61 17.88
CA ILE A 77 -2.20 -16.81 18.36
C ILE A 77 -3.13 -16.10 17.38
N GLN A 78 -3.83 -16.86 16.56
CA GLN A 78 -4.80 -16.34 15.59
C GLN A 78 -6.11 -17.14 15.62
N PRO A 79 -7.25 -16.54 15.23
CA PRO A 79 -8.49 -17.26 14.99
C PRO A 79 -8.29 -18.39 13.96
N LYS A 80 -9.10 -19.45 14.04
CA LYS A 80 -9.01 -20.56 13.07
C LYS A 80 -9.56 -20.21 11.69
N ASN A 81 -10.56 -19.32 11.66
CA ASN A 81 -11.29 -18.91 10.46
C ASN A 81 -11.46 -17.39 10.47
N CYS A 82 -11.84 -16.81 9.32
CA CYS A 82 -12.20 -15.40 9.16
C CYS A 82 -13.57 -15.02 9.77
N ASN A 83 -14.09 -15.81 10.72
CA ASN A 83 -15.41 -15.61 11.31
C ASN A 83 -15.55 -14.31 12.13
N ASP A 84 -14.49 -13.51 12.25
CA ASP A 84 -14.46 -12.21 12.93
C ASP A 84 -14.44 -11.03 11.94
N ILE A 85 -14.33 -11.31 10.63
CA ILE A 85 -14.30 -10.30 9.57
C ILE A 85 -15.72 -10.11 9.04
N GLY A 86 -16.21 -8.88 9.07
CA GLY A 86 -17.52 -8.56 8.50
C GLY A 86 -17.50 -8.41 6.97
N GLU A 87 -18.68 -8.18 6.42
CA GLU A 87 -18.95 -8.24 4.99
C GLU A 87 -18.58 -6.92 4.28
N ARG A 88 -17.91 -6.99 3.14
CA ARG A 88 -17.64 -5.81 2.30
C ARG A 88 -18.05 -6.07 0.86
N LEU A 89 -18.88 -5.18 0.33
CA LEU A 89 -19.08 -5.05 -1.11
C LEU A 89 -18.13 -3.97 -1.63
N ILE A 90 -17.17 -4.33 -2.49
CA ILE A 90 -16.17 -3.41 -3.03
C ILE A 90 -16.48 -3.11 -4.48
N LEU A 91 -17.00 -1.92 -4.76
CA LEU A 91 -17.37 -1.49 -6.11
C LEU A 91 -16.42 -0.44 -6.66
N ILE A 92 -16.22 -0.52 -7.95
CA ILE A 92 -15.51 0.46 -8.75
C ILE A 92 -16.50 0.94 -9.81
N PRO A 93 -17.26 2.05 -9.60
CA PRO A 93 -18.30 2.46 -10.53
C PRO A 93 -17.80 2.62 -11.98
N LYS A 94 -16.59 3.17 -12.15
CA LYS A 94 -15.94 3.28 -13.47
C LYS A 94 -15.67 1.92 -14.12
N ALA A 95 -15.46 0.86 -13.34
CA ALA A 95 -15.37 -0.49 -13.85
C ALA A 95 -16.67 -0.96 -14.50
N ILE A 96 -17.83 -0.55 -13.95
CA ILE A 96 -19.17 -0.88 -14.44
C ILE A 96 -19.48 -0.05 -15.68
N ASP A 97 -19.45 1.28 -15.53
CA ASP A 97 -19.62 2.25 -16.62
C ASP A 97 -18.41 3.20 -16.66
N PRO A 98 -17.52 3.07 -17.66
CA PRO A 98 -16.37 3.97 -17.82
C PRO A 98 -16.73 5.45 -17.98
N ASN A 99 -17.96 5.77 -18.38
CA ASN A 99 -18.43 7.14 -18.59
C ASN A 99 -19.17 7.70 -17.37
N VAL A 100 -19.26 6.95 -16.26
CA VAL A 100 -19.92 7.42 -15.04
C VAL A 100 -19.32 8.75 -14.59
N ASP A 101 -20.19 9.71 -14.32
CA ASP A 101 -19.79 11.02 -13.84
C ASP A 101 -19.41 10.93 -12.36
N GLU A 102 -18.27 11.51 -11.98
CA GLU A 102 -17.88 11.54 -10.57
C GLU A 102 -18.85 12.39 -9.74
N ASP A 103 -19.46 13.42 -10.33
CA ASP A 103 -20.45 14.24 -9.65
C ASP A 103 -21.75 13.47 -9.34
N SER A 104 -22.18 12.55 -10.21
CA SER A 104 -23.33 11.70 -9.93
C SER A 104 -23.07 10.75 -8.77
N ILE A 105 -21.85 10.22 -8.65
CA ILE A 105 -21.44 9.39 -7.51
C ILE A 105 -21.47 10.21 -6.21
N ARG A 106 -20.98 11.45 -6.23
CA ARG A 106 -21.03 12.36 -5.06
C ARG A 106 -22.47 12.65 -4.64
N LYS A 107 -23.36 12.91 -5.60
CA LYS A 107 -24.81 13.11 -5.35
C LYS A 107 -25.45 11.88 -4.73
N PHE A 108 -25.21 10.70 -5.29
CA PHE A 108 -25.69 9.44 -4.73
C PHE A 108 -25.22 9.24 -3.28
N CYS A 109 -23.94 9.51 -3.00
CA CYS A 109 -23.40 9.44 -1.64
C CYS A 109 -24.10 10.43 -0.70
N LYS A 110 -24.39 11.65 -1.16
CA LYS A 110 -25.15 12.64 -0.38
C LYS A 110 -26.58 12.18 -0.11
N GLU A 111 -27.28 11.65 -1.11
CA GLU A 111 -28.64 11.12 -0.92
C GLU A 111 -28.66 9.97 0.10
N LYS A 112 -27.72 9.01 0.01
CA LYS A 112 -27.61 7.94 1.01
C LYS A 112 -27.28 8.46 2.40
N SER A 113 -26.52 9.55 2.48
CA SER A 113 -26.15 10.16 3.74
C SER A 113 -27.31 10.74 4.54
N GLU A 114 -28.51 10.85 3.98
CA GLU A 114 -29.71 11.23 4.76
C GLU A 114 -30.22 10.11 5.69
N SER A 115 -29.79 8.87 5.44
CA SER A 115 -30.27 7.68 6.14
C SER A 115 -29.19 6.91 6.88
N ILE A 116 -27.95 6.99 6.40
CA ILE A 116 -26.80 6.27 6.96
C ILE A 116 -25.58 7.19 7.02
N ASN A 117 -24.62 6.90 7.89
CA ASN A 117 -23.35 7.62 7.85
C ASN A 117 -22.53 7.16 6.64
N VAL A 118 -22.10 8.14 5.84
CA VAL A 118 -21.23 7.98 4.67
C VAL A 118 -19.89 8.62 4.97
N VAL A 119 -18.81 7.87 4.79
CA VAL A 119 -17.45 8.35 5.07
C VAL A 119 -16.64 8.38 3.79
N VAL A 120 -16.00 9.52 3.51
CA VAL A 120 -15.18 9.72 2.31
C VAL A 120 -13.73 9.96 2.73
N ILE A 121 -12.82 9.07 2.34
CA ILE A 121 -11.39 9.25 2.56
C ILE A 121 -10.78 9.88 1.30
N VAL A 122 -10.13 11.03 1.49
CA VAL A 122 -9.45 11.77 0.42
C VAL A 122 -7.96 11.97 0.74
N PRO A 123 -7.06 12.04 -0.26
CA PRO A 123 -5.62 12.15 -0.01
C PRO A 123 -5.15 13.55 0.40
N SER A 124 -5.96 14.60 0.14
CA SER A 124 -5.56 15.99 0.33
C SER A 124 -6.75 16.92 0.51
N TYR A 125 -6.49 18.10 1.08
CA TYR A 125 -7.49 19.18 1.16
C TYR A 125 -7.99 19.65 -0.21
N GLU A 126 -7.13 19.62 -1.24
CA GLU A 126 -7.56 20.00 -2.60
C GLU A 126 -8.62 19.04 -3.14
N LYS A 127 -8.47 17.73 -2.89
CA LYS A 127 -9.49 16.74 -3.26
C LYS A 127 -10.73 16.86 -2.36
N ALA A 128 -10.57 17.19 -1.08
CA ALA A 128 -11.69 17.46 -0.16
C ALA A 128 -12.60 18.60 -0.65
N LYS A 129 -12.06 19.63 -1.31
CA LYS A 129 -12.86 20.73 -1.88
C LYS A 129 -13.90 20.25 -2.91
N LEU A 130 -13.61 19.16 -3.64
CA LEU A 130 -14.56 18.59 -4.61
C LEU A 130 -15.80 17.98 -3.94
N TRP A 131 -15.70 17.70 -2.63
CA TRP A 131 -16.78 17.14 -1.82
C TRP A 131 -17.42 18.17 -0.88
N ALA A 132 -16.90 19.40 -0.82
CA ALA A 132 -17.33 20.40 0.15
C ALA A 132 -18.82 20.74 0.06
N ASP A 133 -19.38 20.76 -1.15
CA ASP A 133 -20.81 21.03 -1.38
C ASP A 133 -21.71 19.85 -0.99
N TYR A 134 -21.13 18.66 -0.76
CA TYR A 134 -21.83 17.43 -0.42
C TYR A 134 -21.66 17.05 1.06
N SER A 135 -20.62 17.55 1.73
CA SER A 135 -20.27 17.13 3.09
C SER A 135 -20.98 17.89 4.19
N ASP A 136 -21.32 17.16 5.26
CA ASP A 136 -21.82 17.72 6.52
C ASP A 136 -20.69 17.94 7.54
N LEU A 137 -19.58 17.21 7.38
CA LEU A 137 -18.42 17.28 8.28
C LEU A 137 -17.10 17.06 7.52
N ILE A 138 -16.09 17.86 7.83
CA ILE A 138 -14.71 17.68 7.30
C ILE A 138 -13.77 17.50 8.49
N LEU A 139 -13.09 16.35 8.52
CA LEU A 139 -12.18 15.95 9.58
C LEU A 139 -10.73 15.91 9.09
N ASP A 140 -9.86 16.50 9.88
CA ASP A 140 -8.42 16.57 9.66
C ASP A 140 -7.64 16.25 10.94
N SER A 141 -6.34 16.52 10.97
CA SER A 141 -5.52 16.20 12.15
C SER A 141 -5.92 16.88 13.46
N GLU A 142 -6.66 17.98 13.40
CA GLU A 142 -6.96 18.81 14.56
C GLU A 142 -8.27 18.42 15.23
N ASN A 143 -9.25 17.91 14.48
CA ASN A 143 -10.61 17.64 14.97
C ASN A 143 -11.09 16.19 14.83
N ILE A 144 -10.20 15.26 14.41
CA ILE A 144 -10.63 13.90 14.07
C ILE A 144 -11.16 13.08 15.22
N ASP A 145 -10.60 13.25 16.42
CA ASP A 145 -10.97 12.45 17.57
C ASP A 145 -12.43 12.73 17.96
N ASP A 146 -12.78 14.01 18.08
CA ASP A 146 -14.15 14.48 18.37
C ASP A 146 -15.14 14.13 17.25
N GLY A 147 -14.70 14.24 15.99
CA GLY A 147 -15.51 13.91 14.82
C GLY A 147 -15.82 12.41 14.71
N VAL A 148 -14.85 11.56 14.99
CA VAL A 148 -15.03 10.09 15.01
C VAL A 148 -15.91 9.67 16.18
N GLU A 149 -15.77 10.32 17.35
CA GLU A 149 -16.69 10.09 18.46
C GLU A 149 -18.13 10.47 18.10
N SER A 150 -18.32 11.59 17.39
CA SER A 150 -19.64 12.02 16.91
C SER A 150 -20.27 11.03 15.95
N LEU A 151 -19.49 10.47 15.01
CA LEU A 151 -19.94 9.41 14.08
C LEU A 151 -20.35 8.13 14.80
N LYS A 152 -19.67 7.77 15.91
CA LYS A 152 -20.02 6.60 16.72
C LYS A 152 -21.29 6.80 17.55
N ASN A 153 -21.55 8.03 17.96
CA ASN A 153 -22.64 8.36 18.87
C ASN A 153 -23.96 8.68 18.16
N GLY A 154 -23.96 8.86 16.83
CA GLY A 154 -25.17 9.13 16.10
C GLY A 154 -24.99 9.32 14.60
N HIS A 155 -26.07 9.78 13.97
CA HIS A 155 -26.12 10.06 12.54
C HIS A 155 -25.66 11.51 12.26
N ILE A 156 -24.62 11.65 11.43
CA ILE A 156 -24.06 12.91 10.98
C ILE A 156 -24.39 13.18 9.51
N GLY A 157 -24.42 12.13 8.69
CA GLY A 157 -24.54 12.21 7.25
C GLY A 157 -23.22 11.92 6.55
N LEU A 158 -22.73 12.86 5.73
CA LEU A 158 -21.51 12.67 4.93
C LEU A 158 -20.30 13.34 5.59
N ALA A 159 -19.36 12.52 6.06
CA ALA A 159 -18.12 12.98 6.68
C ALA A 159 -16.90 12.72 5.78
N ILE A 160 -16.06 13.74 5.58
CA ILE A 160 -14.81 13.64 4.84
C ILE A 160 -13.64 13.47 5.82
N LEU A 161 -12.77 12.50 5.57
CA LEU A 161 -11.52 12.28 6.28
C LEU A 161 -10.32 12.66 5.39
N VAL A 162 -9.60 13.72 5.75
CA VAL A 162 -8.47 14.20 4.96
C VAL A 162 -7.17 13.50 5.35
N ASN A 163 -6.60 12.75 4.41
CA ASN A 163 -5.33 12.02 4.53
C ASN A 163 -5.31 11.07 5.75
N ARG A 164 -6.35 10.26 5.85
CA ARG A 164 -6.61 9.39 7.01
C ARG A 164 -7.07 8.00 6.57
N TYR A 165 -6.12 7.28 6.01
CA TYR A 165 -6.28 5.88 5.56
C TYR A 165 -6.04 4.86 6.69
N ASP A 166 -5.55 5.30 7.86
CA ASP A 166 -5.19 4.45 9.00
C ASP A 166 -5.50 5.17 10.33
N GLY A 167 -5.58 4.41 11.42
CA GLY A 167 -5.68 4.92 12.79
C GLY A 167 -7.07 5.37 13.25
N ILE A 168 -8.09 5.23 12.42
CA ILE A 168 -9.48 5.59 12.73
C ILE A 168 -10.31 4.33 12.84
N ASP A 169 -11.41 4.43 13.58
CA ASP A 169 -12.33 3.33 13.69
C ASP A 169 -13.80 3.73 13.62
N LEU A 170 -14.55 3.09 12.73
CA LEU A 170 -15.92 3.44 12.39
C LEU A 170 -16.77 2.16 12.28
N PRO A 171 -17.12 1.52 13.41
CA PRO A 171 -17.91 0.30 13.41
C PRO A 171 -19.40 0.57 13.20
N ASP A 172 -20.12 -0.44 12.72
CA ASP A 172 -21.59 -0.47 12.68
C ASP A 172 -22.20 0.77 11.97
N GLU A 173 -23.10 1.49 12.66
CA GLU A 173 -23.77 2.68 12.13
C GLU A 173 -22.84 3.88 11.97
N ALA A 174 -21.60 3.82 12.45
CA ALA A 174 -20.64 4.91 12.24
C ALA A 174 -20.20 5.04 10.77
N CYS A 175 -20.28 3.96 9.99
CA CYS A 175 -19.99 3.97 8.56
C CYS A 175 -20.60 2.75 7.84
N ARG A 176 -21.69 2.96 7.09
CA ARG A 176 -22.30 1.91 6.24
C ARG A 176 -21.84 1.99 4.78
N LEU A 177 -21.44 3.19 4.34
CA LEU A 177 -20.90 3.42 3.01
C LEU A 177 -19.57 4.17 3.12
N LEU A 178 -18.50 3.53 2.67
CA LEU A 178 -17.16 4.09 2.62
C LEU A 178 -16.79 4.43 1.18
N VAL A 179 -16.29 5.63 0.96
CA VAL A 179 -15.76 6.06 -0.35
C VAL A 179 -14.27 6.33 -0.21
N ILE A 180 -13.46 5.71 -1.07
CA ILE A 180 -12.05 6.06 -1.21
C ILE A 180 -11.89 6.82 -2.52
N ASP A 181 -11.71 8.14 -2.40
CA ASP A 181 -11.53 9.03 -3.54
C ASP A 181 -10.09 9.55 -3.59
N GLY A 182 -9.22 8.72 -4.16
CA GLY A 182 -7.84 9.06 -4.46
C GLY A 182 -6.83 8.11 -3.83
N VAL A 183 -5.63 8.16 -4.40
CA VAL A 183 -4.52 7.29 -4.00
C VAL A 183 -3.88 7.79 -2.70
N PRO A 184 -3.68 6.93 -1.68
CA PRO A 184 -3.00 7.32 -0.44
C PRO A 184 -1.66 8.00 -0.73
N PRO A 185 -1.37 9.18 -0.14
CA PRO A 185 -0.16 9.90 -0.48
C PRO A 185 1.08 9.16 0.04
N ILE A 186 2.13 9.15 -0.78
CA ILE A 186 3.46 8.73 -0.34
C ILE A 186 4.04 9.86 0.51
N THR A 187 4.13 9.63 1.81
CA THR A 187 4.52 10.65 2.79
C THR A 187 6.03 10.81 2.91
N ARG A 188 6.80 9.73 2.82
CA ARG A 188 8.27 9.78 2.89
C ARG A 188 8.85 10.04 1.51
N TYR A 189 9.84 10.93 1.42
CA TYR A 189 10.50 11.20 0.16
C TYR A 189 11.34 10.01 -0.32
N ILE A 190 11.93 9.23 0.60
CA ILE A 190 12.63 8.00 0.21
C ILE A 190 11.71 7.00 -0.47
N ASP A 191 10.47 6.85 0.00
CA ASP A 191 9.50 5.93 -0.60
C ASP A 191 9.13 6.36 -2.04
N LYS A 192 9.11 7.67 -2.32
CA LYS A 192 8.90 8.19 -3.70
C LYS A 192 10.06 7.82 -4.61
N VAL A 193 11.29 7.99 -4.12
CA VAL A 193 12.51 7.64 -4.86
C VAL A 193 12.58 6.13 -5.11
N GLU A 194 12.26 5.31 -4.11
CA GLU A 194 12.17 3.86 -4.26
C GLU A 194 11.08 3.44 -5.26
N ASN A 195 9.93 4.14 -5.27
CA ASN A 195 8.88 3.92 -6.24
C ASN A 195 9.38 4.20 -7.66
N ASP A 196 10.06 5.33 -7.90
CA ASP A 196 10.65 5.64 -9.20
C ASP A 196 11.62 4.53 -9.65
N TYR A 197 12.41 3.97 -8.72
CA TYR A 197 13.36 2.91 -9.04
C TYR A 197 12.67 1.57 -9.38
N LEU A 198 11.66 1.18 -8.62
CA LEU A 198 11.13 -0.19 -8.62
C LEU A 198 9.80 -0.32 -9.38
N GLY A 199 8.95 0.70 -9.37
CA GLY A 199 7.60 0.72 -9.95
C GLY A 199 6.58 -0.20 -9.26
N ALA A 200 6.95 -1.43 -8.91
CA ALA A 200 6.04 -2.46 -8.39
C ALA A 200 6.11 -2.65 -6.86
N TYR A 201 7.26 -2.40 -6.23
CA TYR A 201 7.45 -2.60 -4.78
C TYR A 201 6.67 -1.58 -3.93
N SER A 202 6.32 -0.44 -4.51
CA SER A 202 5.41 0.54 -3.88
C SER A 202 3.94 0.12 -4.01
N SER A 203 3.58 -0.66 -5.02
CA SER A 203 2.19 -1.05 -5.27
C SER A 203 1.63 -1.92 -4.15
N SER A 204 2.42 -2.87 -3.62
CA SER A 204 1.96 -3.71 -2.50
C SER A 204 1.70 -2.93 -1.22
N ARG A 205 2.61 -2.01 -0.84
CA ARG A 205 2.40 -1.10 0.31
C ARG A 205 1.19 -0.19 0.10
N LEU A 206 0.99 0.27 -1.13
CA LEU A 206 -0.15 1.12 -1.48
C LEU A 206 -1.47 0.35 -1.38
N ILE A 207 -1.50 -0.88 -1.91
CA ILE A 207 -2.63 -1.81 -1.78
C ILE A 207 -2.92 -2.12 -0.31
N GLN A 208 -1.90 -2.37 0.51
CA GLN A 208 -2.08 -2.55 1.95
C GLN A 208 -2.68 -1.31 2.63
N LYS A 209 -2.28 -0.09 2.25
CA LYS A 209 -2.90 1.14 2.75
C LYS A 209 -4.34 1.31 2.28
N ILE A 210 -4.65 0.96 1.03
CA ILE A 210 -6.01 0.97 0.49
C ILE A 210 -6.87 -0.03 1.27
N GLU A 211 -6.38 -1.25 1.46
CA GLU A 211 -7.02 -2.30 2.27
C GLU A 211 -7.25 -1.86 3.71
N GLN A 212 -6.28 -1.22 4.34
CA GLN A 212 -6.43 -0.65 5.68
C GLN A 212 -7.49 0.45 5.72
N GLY A 213 -7.61 1.27 4.67
CA GLY A 213 -8.68 2.24 4.51
C GLY A 213 -10.05 1.57 4.42
N MET A 214 -10.16 0.53 3.58
CA MET A 214 -11.38 -0.27 3.44
C MET A 214 -11.77 -1.01 4.73
N GLY A 215 -10.80 -1.41 5.54
CA GLY A 215 -11.01 -2.12 6.80
C GLY A 215 -11.58 -1.28 7.94
N ARG A 216 -11.77 0.04 7.75
CA ARG A 216 -12.22 0.95 8.82
C ARG A 216 -13.72 0.89 9.10
N GLY A 217 -14.52 0.55 8.08
CA GLY A 217 -15.98 0.50 8.18
C GLY A 217 -16.54 -0.85 8.64
N VAL A 218 -15.69 -1.83 8.97
CA VAL A 218 -16.13 -3.18 9.31
C VAL A 218 -15.24 -3.76 10.41
N ARG A 219 -15.80 -3.95 11.60
CA ARG A 219 -15.06 -4.41 12.80
C ARG A 219 -15.49 -5.74 13.38
N SER A 220 -16.75 -6.12 13.17
CA SER A 220 -17.30 -7.38 13.67
C SER A 220 -17.80 -8.24 12.51
N ASN A 221 -18.00 -9.52 12.76
CA ASN A 221 -18.54 -10.47 11.80
C ASN A 221 -20.02 -10.26 11.45
N LEU A 222 -20.73 -9.48 12.26
CA LEU A 222 -22.10 -9.05 11.99
C LEU A 222 -22.14 -7.72 11.25
N ASP A 223 -20.99 -7.03 11.16
CA ASP A 223 -20.88 -5.73 10.53
C ASP A 223 -20.77 -5.85 9.01
N TYR A 224 -21.23 -4.83 8.32
CA TYR A 224 -21.25 -4.78 6.86
C TYR A 224 -21.10 -3.35 6.36
N CYS A 225 -20.36 -3.21 5.27
CA CYS A 225 -20.10 -1.92 4.64
C CYS A 225 -20.04 -2.07 3.12
N ALA A 226 -20.66 -1.15 2.39
CA ALA A 226 -20.38 -0.96 0.98
C ALA A 226 -19.18 -0.02 0.82
N VAL A 227 -18.28 -0.33 -0.11
CA VAL A 227 -17.07 0.44 -0.40
C VAL A 227 -17.08 0.86 -1.86
N ILE A 228 -16.94 2.17 -2.11
CA ILE A 228 -16.79 2.73 -3.45
C ILE A 228 -15.34 3.19 -3.64
N LEU A 229 -14.70 2.73 -4.71
CA LEU A 229 -13.39 3.21 -5.15
C LEU A 229 -13.58 4.08 -6.39
N MET A 230 -13.42 5.40 -6.25
CA MET A 230 -13.90 6.37 -7.25
C MET A 230 -12.81 6.88 -8.21
N ASP A 231 -11.58 7.06 -7.72
CA ASP A 231 -10.50 7.73 -8.47
C ASP A 231 -9.91 6.82 -9.56
N SER A 232 -9.70 7.34 -10.78
CA SER A 232 -9.17 6.55 -11.90
C SER A 232 -7.75 6.03 -11.66
N SER A 233 -6.93 6.76 -10.90
CA SER A 233 -5.59 6.30 -10.54
C SER A 233 -5.65 5.13 -9.57
N LEU A 234 -6.62 5.16 -8.65
CA LEU A 234 -6.89 4.05 -7.73
C LEU A 234 -7.36 2.81 -8.49
N THR A 235 -8.27 2.99 -9.45
CA THR A 235 -8.73 1.92 -10.35
C THR A 235 -7.56 1.31 -11.13
N ASP A 236 -6.72 2.13 -11.77
CA ASP A 236 -5.54 1.65 -12.53
C ASP A 236 -4.56 0.84 -11.65
N ILE A 237 -4.36 1.26 -10.40
CA ILE A 237 -3.52 0.52 -9.44
C ILE A 237 -4.10 -0.87 -9.15
N ILE A 238 -5.42 -0.98 -8.95
CA ILE A 238 -6.09 -2.23 -8.57
C ILE A 238 -6.23 -3.19 -9.76
N TYR A 239 -6.50 -2.65 -10.96
CA TYR A 239 -6.60 -3.43 -12.20
C TYR A 239 -5.26 -3.88 -12.75
N ASN A 240 -4.14 -3.35 -12.25
CA ASN A 240 -2.82 -3.82 -12.64
C ASN A 240 -2.65 -5.29 -12.22
N SER A 241 -2.15 -6.13 -13.13
CA SER A 241 -2.31 -7.60 -13.13
C SER A 241 -1.77 -8.37 -11.91
N ASN A 242 -1.16 -7.69 -10.93
CA ASN A 242 -0.61 -8.30 -9.70
C ASN A 242 -1.07 -7.59 -8.41
N ALA A 243 -1.96 -6.60 -8.48
CA ALA A 243 -2.35 -5.81 -7.31
C ALA A 243 -3.22 -6.60 -6.33
N THR A 244 -4.12 -7.43 -6.83
CA THR A 244 -4.99 -8.32 -6.03
C THR A 244 -4.19 -9.33 -5.22
N GLU A 245 -3.03 -9.77 -5.72
CA GLU A 245 -2.09 -10.62 -4.99
C GLU A 245 -1.44 -9.93 -3.79
N SER A 246 -1.62 -8.62 -3.61
CA SER A 246 -1.13 -7.88 -2.45
C SER A 246 -2.16 -7.79 -1.32
N PHE A 247 -3.46 -7.99 -1.59
CA PHE A 247 -4.51 -8.03 -0.56
C PHE A 247 -4.35 -9.20 0.41
N SER A 248 -4.85 -9.06 1.64
CA SER A 248 -5.07 -10.24 2.50
C SER A 248 -6.02 -11.24 1.84
N PRO A 249 -5.96 -12.53 2.21
CA PRO A 249 -6.87 -13.55 1.68
C PRO A 249 -8.35 -13.16 1.79
N ALA A 250 -8.76 -12.55 2.91
CA ALA A 250 -10.14 -12.10 3.13
C ALA A 250 -10.56 -10.97 2.18
N THR A 251 -9.75 -9.90 2.09
CA THR A 251 -10.05 -8.78 1.20
C THR A 251 -10.00 -9.21 -0.26
N LYS A 252 -9.09 -10.12 -0.64
CA LYS A 252 -9.02 -10.69 -2.00
C LYS A 252 -10.32 -11.43 -2.34
N ALA A 253 -10.81 -12.29 -1.46
CA ALA A 253 -12.05 -13.05 -1.68
C ALA A 253 -13.28 -12.13 -1.78
N GLN A 254 -13.37 -11.11 -0.92
CA GLN A 254 -14.45 -10.10 -0.99
C GLN A 254 -14.38 -9.27 -2.28
N TYR A 255 -13.17 -8.91 -2.73
CA TYR A 255 -12.97 -8.21 -4.00
C TYR A 255 -13.40 -9.08 -5.19
N GLU A 256 -13.00 -10.35 -5.23
CA GLU A 256 -13.39 -11.31 -6.28
C GLU A 256 -14.91 -11.53 -6.32
N LEU A 257 -15.56 -11.67 -5.15
CA LEU A 257 -17.02 -11.71 -5.07
C LEU A 257 -17.65 -10.44 -5.65
N SER A 258 -17.13 -9.27 -5.28
CA SER A 258 -17.65 -7.98 -5.74
C SER A 258 -17.43 -7.76 -7.25
N ALA A 259 -16.34 -8.32 -7.80
CA ALA A 259 -16.08 -8.35 -9.24
C ALA A 259 -17.13 -9.20 -9.99
N ASN A 260 -17.50 -10.36 -9.45
CA ASN A 260 -18.58 -11.18 -10.04
C ASN A 260 -19.93 -10.43 -10.01
N VAL A 261 -20.24 -9.73 -8.92
CA VAL A 261 -21.44 -8.87 -8.84
C VAL A 261 -21.38 -7.75 -9.89
N THR A 262 -20.22 -7.13 -10.04
CA THR A 262 -19.97 -6.09 -11.07
C THR A 262 -20.22 -6.62 -12.49
N GLU A 263 -19.77 -7.83 -12.81
CA GLU A 263 -20.03 -8.46 -14.11
C GLU A 263 -21.51 -8.71 -14.35
N GLN A 264 -22.24 -9.23 -13.36
CA GLN A 264 -23.68 -9.46 -13.47
C GLN A 264 -24.46 -8.16 -13.72
N ILE A 265 -24.08 -7.08 -13.04
CA ILE A 265 -24.70 -5.75 -13.23
C ILE A 265 -24.48 -5.25 -14.66
N LYS A 266 -23.28 -5.42 -15.21
CA LYS A 266 -22.98 -5.07 -16.61
C LYS A 266 -23.85 -5.86 -17.58
N GLU A 267 -23.97 -7.17 -17.39
CA GLU A 267 -24.78 -8.03 -18.25
C GLU A 267 -26.27 -7.65 -18.21
N GLN A 268 -26.75 -7.24 -17.03
CA GLN A 268 -28.15 -6.85 -16.81
C GLN A 268 -28.43 -5.37 -17.12
N ASN A 269 -27.42 -4.58 -17.49
CA ASN A 269 -27.50 -3.11 -17.61
C ASN A 269 -28.16 -2.44 -16.39
N SER A 270 -27.93 -3.02 -15.21
CA SER A 270 -28.41 -2.47 -13.94
C SER A 270 -27.41 -1.44 -13.42
N SER A 271 -27.77 -0.69 -12.37
CA SER A 271 -26.86 0.33 -11.85
C SER A 271 -26.02 -0.16 -10.68
N TYR A 272 -24.88 0.48 -10.45
CA TYR A 272 -24.05 0.23 -9.27
C TYR A 272 -24.79 0.57 -7.96
N GLU A 273 -25.78 1.48 -8.02
CA GLU A 273 -26.63 1.79 -6.86
C GLU A 273 -27.43 0.57 -6.37
N ASP A 274 -27.87 -0.31 -7.29
CA ASP A 274 -28.64 -1.51 -6.96
C ASP A 274 -27.78 -2.50 -6.16
N ALA A 275 -26.51 -2.65 -6.55
CA ALA A 275 -25.54 -3.49 -5.85
C ALA A 275 -25.30 -3.00 -4.41
N ILE A 276 -25.13 -1.68 -4.26
CA ILE A 276 -24.99 -1.05 -2.95
C ILE A 276 -26.26 -1.27 -2.15
N GLY A 277 -27.43 -1.12 -2.76
CA GLY A 277 -28.72 -1.43 -2.18
C GLY A 277 -28.80 -2.85 -1.64
N MET A 278 -28.40 -3.85 -2.44
CA MET A 278 -28.40 -5.26 -2.05
C MET A 278 -27.54 -5.51 -0.79
N CYS A 279 -26.35 -4.91 -0.71
CA CYS A 279 -25.49 -5.02 0.46
C CYS A 279 -26.07 -4.29 1.69
N LEU A 280 -26.52 -3.05 1.51
CA LEU A 280 -27.03 -2.21 2.61
C LEU A 280 -28.38 -2.69 3.15
N ASN A 281 -29.24 -3.23 2.29
CA ASN A 281 -30.53 -3.79 2.65
C ASN A 281 -30.44 -5.23 3.15
N ARG A 282 -29.23 -5.81 3.18
CA ARG A 282 -28.97 -7.16 3.71
C ARG A 282 -29.79 -8.24 3.00
N GLU A 283 -29.87 -8.20 1.67
CA GLU A 283 -30.60 -9.22 0.91
C GLU A 283 -30.06 -10.63 1.21
N ASP A 284 -30.97 -11.59 1.42
CA ASP A 284 -30.64 -12.92 1.95
C ASP A 284 -29.58 -13.64 1.10
N ASN A 285 -29.72 -13.57 -0.23
CA ASN A 285 -28.78 -14.15 -1.20
C ASN A 285 -27.35 -13.59 -1.05
N TRP A 286 -27.21 -12.28 -0.87
CA TRP A 286 -25.92 -11.62 -0.69
C TRP A 286 -25.27 -12.05 0.62
N VAL A 287 -26.04 -12.03 1.72
CA VAL A 287 -25.55 -12.40 3.05
C VAL A 287 -25.08 -13.85 3.07
N GLU A 288 -25.83 -14.77 2.45
CA GLU A 288 -25.47 -16.19 2.36
C GLU A 288 -24.15 -16.40 1.60
N ILE A 289 -24.03 -15.80 0.40
CA ILE A 289 -22.85 -15.97 -0.45
C ILE A 289 -21.61 -15.33 0.22
N SER A 290 -21.75 -14.11 0.72
CA SER A 290 -20.66 -13.36 1.37
C SER A 290 -20.10 -14.11 2.59
N LYS A 291 -20.99 -14.64 3.45
CA LYS A 291 -20.57 -15.45 4.60
C LYS A 291 -19.93 -16.77 4.20
N SER A 292 -20.45 -17.45 3.18
CA SER A 292 -19.88 -18.71 2.70
C SER A 292 -18.42 -18.52 2.27
N ILE A 293 -18.15 -17.49 1.46
CA ILE A 293 -16.80 -17.21 0.96
C ILE A 293 -15.83 -16.90 2.09
N LEU A 294 -16.25 -16.14 3.10
CA LEU A 294 -15.40 -15.84 4.27
C LEU A 294 -15.14 -17.07 5.14
N ASN A 295 -16.12 -17.95 5.30
CA ASN A 295 -15.97 -19.18 6.09
C ASN A 295 -14.97 -20.18 5.47
N ASP A 296 -14.83 -20.17 4.15
CA ASP A 296 -13.92 -21.07 3.42
C ASP A 296 -12.43 -20.66 3.56
N ILE A 297 -12.15 -19.48 4.12
CA ILE A 297 -10.79 -18.97 4.28
C ILE A 297 -10.15 -19.57 5.53
N THR A 298 -9.18 -20.45 5.30
CA THR A 298 -8.44 -21.18 6.34
C THR A 298 -7.07 -20.57 6.68
N SER A 299 -6.59 -19.62 5.88
CA SER A 299 -5.33 -18.91 6.11
C SER A 299 -5.57 -17.41 6.17
N LEU A 300 -5.31 -16.82 7.32
CA LEU A 300 -5.53 -15.39 7.58
C LEU A 300 -4.40 -14.49 7.07
N ASN A 301 -3.16 -14.99 7.15
CA ASN A 301 -1.97 -14.19 6.85
C ASN A 301 -1.15 -14.81 5.72
N LYS A 302 -0.40 -13.96 5.03
CA LYS A 302 0.65 -14.42 4.12
C LYS A 302 1.88 -14.83 4.92
N GLU A 303 2.59 -15.84 4.43
CA GLU A 303 3.90 -16.18 4.98
C GLU A 303 4.81 -14.94 5.02
N PRO A 304 5.56 -14.76 6.12
CA PRO A 304 6.60 -13.75 6.17
C PRO A 304 7.57 -13.89 4.99
N SER A 305 7.88 -12.77 4.34
CA SER A 305 8.82 -12.74 3.24
C SER A 305 10.22 -13.15 3.70
N SER A 306 10.73 -14.25 3.14
CA SER A 306 12.11 -14.69 3.34
C SER A 306 13.12 -13.60 2.96
N LYS A 307 12.77 -12.76 1.98
CA LYS A 307 13.54 -11.59 1.58
C LYS A 307 13.55 -10.50 2.65
N ALA A 308 12.43 -10.20 3.30
CA ALA A 308 12.38 -9.23 4.39
C ALA A 308 13.28 -9.67 5.55
N LYS A 309 13.23 -10.96 5.91
CA LYS A 309 14.14 -11.56 6.91
C LYS A 309 15.61 -11.41 6.51
N ALA A 310 15.95 -11.77 5.27
CA ALA A 310 17.31 -11.64 4.76
C ALA A 310 17.82 -10.19 4.82
N LEU A 311 17.03 -9.23 4.33
CA LEU A 311 17.40 -7.80 4.34
C LEU A 311 17.59 -7.27 5.77
N ARG A 312 16.78 -7.70 6.73
CA ARG A 312 16.93 -7.35 8.14
C ARG A 312 18.23 -7.91 8.71
N ASN A 313 18.50 -9.20 8.52
CA ASN A 313 19.73 -9.85 9.02
C ASN A 313 20.97 -9.17 8.46
N ILE A 314 20.97 -8.89 7.16
CA ILE A 314 22.07 -8.22 6.48
C ILE A 314 22.30 -6.81 7.06
N TYR A 315 21.22 -6.05 7.31
CA TYR A 315 21.32 -4.74 7.95
C TYR A 315 21.97 -4.84 9.33
N ASN A 316 21.49 -5.74 10.20
CA ASN A 316 22.03 -5.92 11.56
C ASN A 316 23.53 -6.28 11.55
N ARG A 317 23.94 -7.17 10.64
CA ARG A 317 25.36 -7.53 10.46
C ARG A 317 26.19 -6.35 9.94
N SER A 318 25.63 -5.54 9.04
CA SER A 318 26.31 -4.37 8.48
C SER A 318 26.54 -3.26 9.51
N ILE A 319 25.55 -3.00 10.38
CA ILE A 319 25.65 -1.94 11.39
C ILE A 319 26.51 -2.33 12.59
N SER A 320 26.58 -3.62 12.94
CA SER A 320 27.42 -4.12 14.05
C SER A 320 28.92 -4.09 13.70
N GLY A 321 29.27 -4.05 12.42
CA GLY A 321 30.65 -3.89 11.93
C GLY A 321 31.54 -5.13 12.06
N THR A 322 31.07 -6.20 12.70
CA THR A 322 31.85 -7.42 12.95
C THR A 322 31.70 -8.49 11.86
N ASN A 323 30.64 -8.44 11.05
CA ASN A 323 30.28 -9.52 10.10
C ASN A 323 29.83 -8.99 8.74
N ILE A 324 30.44 -7.91 8.29
CA ILE A 324 30.06 -7.23 7.06
C ILE A 324 30.40 -8.03 5.79
N GLU A 325 31.44 -8.87 5.80
CA GLU A 325 31.77 -9.78 4.69
C GLU A 325 30.69 -10.86 4.51
N LEU A 326 30.19 -11.42 5.62
CA LEU A 326 29.05 -12.33 5.61
C LEU A 326 27.79 -11.61 5.09
N ALA A 327 27.56 -10.38 5.53
CA ALA A 327 26.45 -9.55 5.08
C ALA A 327 26.49 -9.32 3.55
N VAL A 328 27.69 -9.08 2.99
CA VAL A 328 27.92 -8.96 1.54
C VAL A 328 27.59 -10.27 0.82
N SER A 329 28.03 -11.42 1.35
CA SER A 329 27.75 -12.73 0.75
C SER A 329 26.25 -13.07 0.75
N GLU A 330 25.53 -12.77 1.84
CA GLU A 330 24.08 -12.93 1.96
C GLU A 330 23.35 -12.00 0.97
N PHE A 331 23.81 -10.75 0.82
CA PHE A 331 23.28 -9.82 -0.19
C PHE A 331 23.44 -10.36 -1.60
N GLN A 332 24.62 -10.90 -1.93
CA GLN A 332 24.91 -11.42 -3.26
C GLN A 332 24.03 -12.64 -3.57
N ALA A 333 23.82 -13.52 -2.60
CA ALA A 333 22.89 -14.65 -2.73
C ALA A 333 21.45 -14.18 -2.97
N LEU A 334 21.00 -13.13 -2.26
CA LEU A 334 19.68 -12.53 -2.46
C LEU A 334 19.53 -11.89 -3.86
N ILE A 335 20.55 -11.16 -4.32
CA ILE A 335 20.60 -10.56 -5.66
C ILE A 335 20.50 -11.64 -6.73
N ASN A 336 21.21 -12.76 -6.57
CA ASN A 336 21.22 -13.87 -7.54
C ASN A 336 19.86 -14.58 -7.62
N LYS A 337 19.09 -14.63 -6.53
CA LYS A 337 17.73 -15.20 -6.48
C LYS A 337 16.65 -14.24 -6.98
N THR A 338 16.96 -12.95 -7.14
CA THR A 338 15.97 -11.95 -7.54
C THR A 338 15.81 -11.93 -9.06
N GLU A 339 14.61 -12.19 -9.56
CA GLU A 339 14.33 -12.26 -10.99
C GLU A 339 14.31 -10.87 -11.66
N SER A 340 13.65 -9.90 -11.00
CA SER A 340 13.48 -8.55 -11.51
C SER A 340 14.82 -7.82 -11.68
N ILE A 341 15.11 -7.39 -12.92
CA ILE A 341 16.34 -6.65 -13.26
C ILE A 341 16.43 -5.33 -12.47
N LYS A 342 15.30 -4.60 -12.39
CA LYS A 342 15.23 -3.32 -11.66
C LYS A 342 15.52 -3.51 -10.17
N GLU A 343 14.93 -4.56 -9.60
CA GLU A 343 15.07 -4.89 -8.19
C GLU A 343 16.49 -5.37 -7.86
N ARG A 344 17.10 -6.21 -8.73
CA ARG A 344 18.52 -6.56 -8.63
C ARG A 344 19.41 -5.32 -8.65
N GLY A 345 19.12 -4.36 -9.54
CA GLY A 345 19.81 -3.07 -9.56
C GLY A 345 19.72 -2.36 -8.21
N TYR A 346 18.52 -2.26 -7.65
CA TYR A 346 18.29 -1.59 -6.38
C TYR A 346 19.02 -2.27 -5.22
N LEU A 347 18.95 -3.61 -5.13
CA LEU A 347 19.67 -4.39 -4.12
C LEU A 347 21.19 -4.20 -4.23
N LYS A 348 21.75 -4.10 -5.44
CA LYS A 348 23.17 -3.78 -5.66
C LYS A 348 23.53 -2.38 -5.15
N GLN A 349 22.65 -1.38 -5.30
CA GLN A 349 22.89 -0.04 -4.74
C GLN A 349 22.87 -0.03 -3.20
N ILE A 350 22.03 -0.86 -2.59
CA ILE A 350 22.04 -1.00 -1.13
C ILE A 350 23.36 -1.68 -0.70
N LEU A 351 23.76 -2.75 -1.39
CA LEU A 351 25.02 -3.45 -1.14
C LEU A 351 26.23 -2.52 -1.28
N SER A 352 26.30 -1.71 -2.35
CA SER A 352 27.39 -0.75 -2.56
C SER A 352 27.50 0.23 -1.39
N THR A 353 26.37 0.66 -0.81
CA THR A 353 26.35 1.55 0.34
C THR A 353 27.00 0.92 1.57
N TYR A 354 26.69 -0.33 1.89
CA TYR A 354 27.34 -1.02 3.01
C TYR A 354 28.82 -1.30 2.73
N LEU A 355 29.15 -1.74 1.52
CA LEU A 355 30.52 -2.05 1.14
C LEU A 355 31.44 -0.82 1.12
N ASN A 356 30.90 0.38 0.88
CA ASN A 356 31.67 1.61 0.81
C ASN A 356 32.47 1.90 2.09
N VAL A 357 32.03 1.39 3.24
CA VAL A 357 32.75 1.54 4.52
C VAL A 357 34.05 0.72 4.55
N LEU A 358 34.12 -0.38 3.81
CA LEU A 358 35.28 -1.29 3.79
C LEU A 358 36.13 -1.11 2.55
N ASN A 359 35.48 -1.11 1.39
CA ASN A 359 36.11 -1.12 0.08
C ASN A 359 35.39 -0.13 -0.83
N PRO A 360 35.78 1.16 -0.79
CA PRO A 360 35.21 2.19 -1.65
C PRO A 360 35.35 1.86 -3.14
N THR A 361 36.44 1.22 -3.55
CA THR A 361 36.69 0.86 -4.96
C THR A 361 35.66 -0.13 -5.46
N GLU A 362 35.52 -1.27 -4.77
CA GLU A 362 34.55 -2.31 -5.13
C GLU A 362 33.11 -1.81 -4.99
N SER A 363 32.84 -0.94 -4.01
CA SER A 363 31.54 -0.26 -3.89
C SER A 363 31.17 0.52 -5.17
N GLN A 364 32.11 1.26 -5.75
CA GLN A 364 31.86 1.98 -7.00
C GLN A 364 31.63 1.04 -8.19
N GLU A 365 32.31 -0.11 -8.25
CA GLU A 365 32.09 -1.14 -9.29
C GLU A 365 30.70 -1.76 -9.17
N ILE A 366 30.27 -2.10 -7.95
CA ILE A 366 28.92 -2.60 -7.69
C ILE A 366 27.87 -1.53 -8.04
N GLN A 367 28.12 -0.26 -7.71
CA GLN A 367 27.22 0.84 -8.06
C GLN A 367 27.10 1.03 -9.57
N LEU A 368 28.20 0.89 -10.32
CA LEU A 368 28.16 0.90 -11.78
C LEU A 368 27.30 -0.27 -12.31
N SER A 369 27.46 -1.47 -11.74
CA SER A 369 26.64 -2.64 -12.06
C SER A 369 25.15 -2.44 -11.72
N ALA A 370 24.86 -1.76 -10.60
CA ALA A 370 23.52 -1.36 -10.19
C ALA A 370 22.88 -0.44 -11.23
N LYS A 371 23.60 0.63 -11.61
CA LYS A 371 23.17 1.62 -12.60
C LYS A 371 22.95 1.04 -13.99
N ASN A 372 23.76 0.07 -14.40
CA ASN A 372 23.58 -0.66 -15.66
C ASN A 372 22.31 -1.54 -15.64
N SER A 373 21.92 -2.04 -14.47
CA SER A 373 20.69 -2.82 -14.30
C SER A 373 19.45 -1.91 -14.23
N ASN A 374 19.60 -0.71 -13.68
CA ASN A 374 18.53 0.28 -13.58
C ASN A 374 19.10 1.70 -13.73
N ASN A 375 18.80 2.33 -14.87
CA ASN A 375 19.29 3.66 -15.23
C ASN A 375 18.74 4.79 -14.36
N LEU A 376 17.77 4.54 -13.48
CA LEU A 376 17.24 5.54 -12.54
C LEU A 376 18.07 5.64 -11.25
N LEU A 377 18.91 4.65 -10.95
CA LEU A 377 19.74 4.59 -9.75
C LEU A 377 20.88 5.63 -9.74
N LEU A 378 21.58 5.77 -8.62
CA LEU A 378 22.67 6.74 -8.48
C LEU A 378 23.84 6.41 -9.42
N ARG A 379 24.54 7.46 -9.87
CA ARG A 379 25.77 7.31 -10.67
C ARG A 379 26.95 7.03 -9.74
N PRO A 380 27.92 6.19 -10.12
CA PRO A 380 29.20 6.11 -9.42
C PRO A 380 29.96 7.45 -9.54
N LEU A 381 30.84 7.73 -8.57
CA LEU A 381 31.57 9.00 -8.46
C LEU A 381 32.46 9.30 -9.67
N GLN A 382 33.09 8.28 -10.26
CA GLN A 382 33.92 8.42 -11.46
C GLN A 382 33.08 8.66 -12.74
N GLY A 383 31.76 8.65 -12.64
CA GLY A 383 30.86 8.74 -13.79
C GLY A 383 30.72 7.40 -14.53
N ILE A 384 30.02 7.43 -15.66
CA ILE A 384 29.76 6.26 -16.50
C ILE A 384 30.36 6.54 -17.87
N SER A 385 31.25 5.66 -18.33
CA SER A 385 31.67 5.66 -19.73
C SER A 385 30.44 5.38 -20.60
N TYR A 386 30.07 6.33 -21.45
CA TYR A 386 28.91 6.18 -22.34
C TYR A 386 29.15 5.00 -23.30
N SER A 387 28.55 3.85 -23.00
CA SER A 387 28.39 2.79 -23.98
C SER A 387 27.17 3.15 -24.82
N LYS A 388 27.40 3.41 -26.11
CA LYS A 388 26.32 3.65 -27.07
C LYS A 388 25.35 2.48 -26.95
N VAL A 389 24.11 2.75 -26.54
CA VAL A 389 23.08 1.72 -26.44
C VAL A 389 22.96 1.11 -27.82
N GLN A 390 23.49 -0.10 -28.01
CA GLN A 390 23.13 -0.91 -29.15
C GLN A 390 21.65 -1.22 -28.95
N LEU A 391 20.81 -0.49 -29.68
CA LEU A 391 19.44 -0.89 -29.87
C LEU A 391 19.52 -2.31 -30.43
N LYS A 392 19.29 -3.31 -29.59
CA LYS A 392 18.90 -4.63 -30.08
C LYS A 392 17.70 -4.34 -30.98
N ASP A 393 17.66 -4.95 -32.17
CA ASP A 393 16.53 -4.97 -33.10
C ASP A 393 15.30 -5.68 -32.48
N THR A 394 15.00 -5.43 -31.21
CA THR A 394 13.70 -5.66 -30.63
C THR A 394 12.79 -4.57 -31.15
N ASN A 395 11.96 -4.96 -32.10
CA ASN A 395 10.89 -4.15 -32.69
C ASN A 395 10.14 -3.43 -31.55
N GLN A 396 10.39 -2.13 -31.38
CA GLN A 396 9.79 -1.31 -30.32
C GLN A 396 8.26 -1.48 -30.29
N SER A 397 7.68 -1.63 -31.47
CA SER A 397 6.28 -2.01 -31.69
C SER A 397 5.85 -3.25 -30.89
N LYS A 398 6.62 -4.34 -30.90
CA LYS A 398 6.33 -5.55 -30.11
C LYS A 398 6.33 -5.28 -28.61
N ARG A 399 7.28 -4.48 -28.10
CA ARG A 399 7.34 -4.14 -26.68
C ARG A 399 6.18 -3.24 -26.25
N CYS A 400 5.79 -2.29 -27.10
CA CYS A 400 4.60 -1.46 -26.86
C CYS A 400 3.34 -2.33 -26.87
N ILE A 401 3.20 -3.25 -27.83
CA ILE A 401 2.07 -4.18 -27.91
C ILE A 401 2.05 -5.11 -26.68
N GLU A 402 3.17 -5.69 -26.27
CA GLU A 402 3.26 -6.53 -25.07
C GLU A 402 2.93 -5.74 -23.80
N TYR A 403 3.36 -4.48 -23.70
CA TYR A 403 3.01 -3.63 -22.57
C TYR A 403 1.52 -3.31 -22.54
N LEU A 404 0.94 -2.92 -23.68
CA LEU A 404 -0.49 -2.60 -23.79
C LEU A 404 -1.37 -3.84 -23.59
N ARG A 405 -0.92 -5.02 -24.04
CA ARG A 405 -1.64 -6.29 -23.86
C ARG A 405 -1.93 -6.60 -22.39
N LYS A 406 -1.06 -6.19 -21.47
CA LYS A 406 -1.30 -6.33 -20.02
C LYS A 406 -2.55 -5.61 -19.52
N TYR A 407 -3.02 -4.61 -20.28
CA TYR A 407 -4.20 -3.81 -19.97
C TYR A 407 -5.38 -4.10 -20.92
N MET A 408 -5.22 -5.05 -21.85
CA MET A 408 -6.25 -5.42 -22.84
C MET A 408 -7.01 -6.70 -22.48
N GLU A 409 -6.67 -7.37 -21.37
CA GLU A 409 -7.44 -8.54 -20.89
C GLU A 409 -8.85 -8.14 -20.42
N ASP A 410 -8.99 -6.93 -19.87
CA ASP A 410 -10.27 -6.27 -19.62
C ASP A 410 -10.41 -5.07 -20.57
N THR A 411 -11.57 -4.95 -21.25
CA THR A 411 -11.84 -3.86 -22.20
C THR A 411 -11.77 -2.49 -21.53
N ASN A 412 -12.07 -2.43 -20.23
CA ASN A 412 -12.05 -1.20 -19.44
C ASN A 412 -10.67 -0.87 -18.86
N GLY A 413 -9.77 -1.85 -18.70
CA GLY A 413 -8.45 -1.67 -18.11
C GLY A 413 -7.58 -0.65 -18.86
N LEU A 414 -7.64 -0.65 -20.20
CA LEU A 414 -6.91 0.31 -21.03
C LEU A 414 -7.44 1.75 -20.88
N VAL A 415 -8.75 1.91 -20.69
CA VAL A 415 -9.39 3.22 -20.49
C VAL A 415 -8.95 3.80 -19.15
N PHE A 416 -8.93 3.00 -18.08
CA PHE A 416 -8.44 3.46 -16.76
C PHE A 416 -6.99 3.88 -16.79
N PHE A 417 -6.13 3.12 -17.46
CA PHE A 417 -4.72 3.48 -17.61
C PHE A 417 -4.54 4.79 -18.39
N TYR A 418 -5.31 5.01 -19.45
CA TYR A 418 -5.27 6.27 -20.19
C TYR A 418 -5.73 7.45 -19.33
N ASP A 419 -6.86 7.30 -18.65
CA ASP A 419 -7.42 8.33 -17.78
C ASP A 419 -6.51 8.65 -16.58
N SER A 420 -5.81 7.66 -16.01
CA SER A 420 -4.85 7.87 -14.91
C SER A 420 -3.64 8.72 -15.33
N LEU A 421 -3.29 8.71 -16.62
CA LEU A 421 -2.21 9.52 -17.18
C LEU A 421 -2.66 10.94 -17.51
N VAL A 422 -3.85 11.10 -18.09
CA VAL A 422 -4.34 12.40 -18.60
C VAL A 422 -4.98 13.24 -17.51
N LYS A 423 -5.69 12.62 -16.56
CA LYS A 423 -6.45 13.32 -15.50
C LYS A 423 -5.64 13.51 -14.21
N LYS A 424 -4.31 13.34 -14.24
CA LYS A 424 -3.45 13.63 -13.08
C LYS A 424 -3.60 15.11 -12.69
N PRO A 425 -3.99 15.42 -11.44
CA PRO A 425 -4.09 16.80 -10.97
C PRO A 425 -2.72 17.48 -10.83
#